data_AF-A0A3D3E155-F1
#
_entry.id   AF-A0A3D3E155-F1
#
_cell.length_a   1.000
_cell.length_b   1.000
_cell.length_c   1.000
_cell.angle_alpha   90.00
_cell.angle_beta   90.00
_cell.angle_gamma   90.00
#
_symmetry.space_group_name_H-M   'P 1'
#
loop_
_entity.id
_entity.type
_entity.pdbx_description
1 polymer ?
#
loop_
_entity_poly.entity_id
_entity_poly.type
_entity_poly.pdbx_seq_one_letter_code
_entity_poly.pdbx_strand_id
1 'polypeptide(L)'
;QGFPNIRLVDEMGKENAELLKTLSKTYADAKISTGITPPEVVETARTLSMTMEEITSQYAARGTSNLGQVFMGSYERTLEQMAEAFRNDLVNLKTQANKDNSQRILRAIDSKWNFMERSIKNYNENTVPFLVASYSERIIVNLEELVVMHDF
;
A
#
# COMPACT_ATOMS: atom_id res chain seq x y z
N GLN A 1 -12.74 -22.44 22.02
CA GLN A 1 -13.62 -21.84 21.00
C GLN A 1 -12.87 -20.63 20.44
N GLY A 2 -12.60 -20.56 19.13
CA GLY A 2 -11.70 -19.54 18.55
C GLY A 2 -11.44 -19.66 17.04
N PHE A 3 -11.79 -20.79 16.42
CA PHE A 3 -11.66 -21.05 14.98
C PHE A 3 -12.53 -20.20 14.02
N PRO A 4 -13.75 -19.72 14.38
CA PRO A 4 -14.60 -18.98 13.43
C PRO A 4 -14.01 -17.65 12.97
N ASN A 5 -13.37 -16.89 13.87
CA ASN A 5 -12.81 -15.58 13.55
C ASN A 5 -11.56 -15.69 12.67
N ILE A 6 -10.79 -16.77 12.81
CA ILE A 6 -9.54 -16.97 12.06
C ILE A 6 -9.84 -17.24 10.59
N ARG A 7 -10.84 -18.09 10.32
CA ARG A 7 -11.25 -18.42 8.95
C ARG A 7 -11.84 -17.21 8.23
N LEU A 8 -12.63 -16.39 8.93
CA LEU A 8 -13.18 -15.17 8.35
C LEU A 8 -12.09 -14.17 7.97
N VAL A 9 -11.08 -13.97 8.82
CA VAL A 9 -9.94 -13.08 8.51
C VAL A 9 -9.13 -13.61 7.32
N ASP A 10 -9.01 -14.93 7.17
CA ASP A 10 -8.31 -15.56 6.02
C ASP A 10 -9.09 -15.38 4.72
N GLU A 11 -10.39 -15.61 4.76
CA GLU A 11 -11.29 -15.36 3.64
C GLU A 11 -11.26 -13.87 3.25
N MET A 12 -11.32 -12.94 4.21
CA MET A 12 -11.20 -11.50 3.95
C MET A 12 -9.85 -11.13 3.33
N GLY A 13 -8.74 -11.70 3.80
CA GLY A 13 -7.42 -11.47 3.21
C GLY A 13 -7.32 -11.92 1.76
N LYS A 14 -7.89 -13.09 1.45
CA LYS A 14 -7.94 -13.63 0.07
C LYS A 14 -8.81 -12.78 -0.85
N GLU A 15 -10.01 -12.42 -0.41
CA GLU A 15 -10.91 -11.56 -1.17
C GLU A 15 -10.27 -10.18 -1.44
N ASN A 16 -9.58 -9.61 -0.44
CA ASN A 16 -8.87 -8.35 -0.62
C ASN A 16 -7.71 -8.46 -1.63
N ALA A 17 -6.95 -9.56 -1.61
CA ALA A 17 -5.88 -9.80 -2.58
C ALA A 17 -6.43 -9.95 -4.02
N GLU A 18 -7.53 -10.69 -4.20
CA GLU A 18 -8.17 -10.83 -5.51
C GLU A 18 -8.81 -9.51 -5.99
N LEU A 19 -9.36 -8.70 -5.07
CA LEU A 19 -9.85 -7.36 -5.37
C LEU A 19 -8.72 -6.45 -5.88
N LEU A 20 -7.59 -6.38 -5.14
CA LEU A 20 -6.43 -5.58 -5.53
C LEU A 20 -5.86 -6.00 -6.90
N LYS A 21 -5.77 -7.31 -7.15
CA LYS A 21 -5.36 -7.87 -8.44
C LYS A 21 -6.32 -7.48 -9.57
N THR A 22 -7.62 -7.55 -9.31
CA THR A 22 -8.66 -7.16 -10.28
C THR A 22 -8.58 -5.67 -10.58
N LEU A 23 -8.47 -4.82 -9.56
CA LEU A 23 -8.32 -3.36 -9.72
C LEU A 23 -7.07 -3.02 -10.54
N SER A 24 -5.93 -3.64 -10.22
CA SER A 24 -4.67 -3.46 -10.95
C SER A 24 -4.81 -3.84 -12.43
N LYS A 25 -5.47 -4.98 -12.71
CA LYS A 25 -5.72 -5.42 -14.08
C LYS A 25 -6.68 -4.49 -14.82
N THR A 26 -7.80 -4.12 -14.19
CA THR A 26 -8.77 -3.19 -14.78
C THR A 26 -8.13 -1.85 -15.11
N TYR A 27 -7.24 -1.35 -14.25
CA TYR A 27 -6.48 -0.14 -14.52
C TYR A 27 -5.58 -0.29 -15.76
N ALA A 28 -4.84 -1.40 -15.87
CA ALA A 28 -4.02 -1.68 -17.05
C ALA A 28 -4.86 -1.82 -18.34
N ASP A 29 -5.98 -2.53 -18.26
CA ASP A 29 -6.92 -2.71 -19.38
C ASP A 29 -7.56 -1.37 -19.80
N ALA A 30 -7.86 -0.48 -18.85
CA ALA A 30 -8.35 0.87 -19.11
C ALA A 30 -7.31 1.73 -19.84
N LYS A 31 -6.02 1.66 -19.45
CA LYS A 31 -4.92 2.33 -20.13
C LYS A 31 -4.81 1.88 -21.59
N ILE A 32 -4.89 0.58 -21.83
CA ILE A 32 -4.81 -0.01 -23.19
C ILE A 32 -6.02 0.38 -24.03
N SER A 33 -7.23 0.25 -23.49
CA SER A 33 -8.47 0.48 -24.25
C SER A 33 -8.74 1.94 -24.57
N THR A 34 -8.39 2.86 -23.66
CA THR A 34 -8.58 4.30 -23.87
C THR A 34 -7.42 4.96 -24.63
N GLY A 35 -6.25 4.34 -24.65
CA GLY A 35 -5.01 4.92 -25.18
C GLY A 35 -4.47 6.08 -24.34
N ILE A 36 -5.08 6.38 -23.18
CA ILE A 36 -4.61 7.42 -22.27
C ILE A 36 -3.32 6.93 -21.61
N THR A 37 -2.28 7.77 -21.67
CA THR A 37 -1.04 7.54 -20.92
C THR A 37 -0.95 8.59 -19.82
N PRO A 38 -1.28 8.25 -18.56
CA PRO A 38 -1.19 9.19 -17.46
C PRO A 38 0.26 9.66 -17.29
N PRO A 39 0.47 10.87 -16.73
CA PRO A 39 1.81 11.30 -16.35
C PRO A 39 2.50 10.30 -15.42
N GLU A 40 3.82 10.15 -15.53
CA GLU A 40 4.60 9.16 -14.77
C GLU A 40 4.42 9.32 -13.25
N VAL A 41 4.29 10.55 -12.77
CA VAL A 41 4.00 10.88 -11.37
C VAL A 41 2.64 10.33 -10.91
N VAL A 42 1.62 10.35 -11.78
CA VAL A 42 0.29 9.80 -11.51
C VAL A 42 0.35 8.28 -11.44
N GLU A 43 1.06 7.64 -12.37
CA GLU A 43 1.23 6.17 -12.37
C GLU A 43 1.96 5.69 -11.13
N THR A 44 3.05 6.39 -10.75
CA THR A 44 3.84 6.05 -9.57
C THR A 44 3.04 6.26 -8.29
N ALA A 45 2.27 7.35 -8.19
CA ALA A 45 1.40 7.61 -7.04
C ALA A 45 0.32 6.52 -6.88
N ARG A 46 -0.32 6.10 -7.98
CA ARG A 46 -1.30 4.99 -7.96
C ARG A 46 -0.67 3.66 -7.54
N THR A 47 0.54 3.37 -8.02
CA THR A 47 1.31 2.17 -7.63
C THR A 47 1.64 2.16 -6.13
N LEU A 48 2.03 3.31 -5.59
CA LEU A 48 2.27 3.49 -4.17
C LEU A 48 1.01 3.28 -3.33
N SER A 49 -0.15 3.79 -3.78
CA SER A 49 -1.43 3.59 -3.08
C SER A 49 -1.80 2.10 -3.01
N MET A 50 -1.73 1.37 -4.13
CA MET A 50 -2.01 -0.07 -4.17
C MET A 50 -1.06 -0.86 -3.27
N THR A 51 0.24 -0.54 -3.29
CA THR A 51 1.23 -1.20 -2.42
C THR A 51 0.96 -0.89 -0.95
N MET A 52 0.53 0.34 -0.62
CA MET A 52 0.16 0.71 0.75
C MET A 52 -1.07 -0.06 1.23
N GLU A 53 -2.10 -0.22 0.39
CA GLU A 53 -3.29 -1.00 0.73
C GLU A 53 -2.96 -2.48 0.97
N GLU A 54 -2.08 -3.07 0.15
CA GLU A 54 -1.62 -4.45 0.34
C GLU A 54 -0.85 -4.61 1.67
N ILE A 55 0.04 -3.67 1.98
CA ILE A 55 0.74 -3.62 3.26
C ILE A 55 -0.26 -3.54 4.42
N THR A 56 -1.21 -2.60 4.37
CA THR A 56 -2.20 -2.41 5.45
C THR A 56 -3.02 -3.67 5.68
N SER A 57 -3.50 -4.30 4.60
CA SER A 57 -4.30 -5.52 4.67
C SER A 57 -3.52 -6.68 5.27
N GLN A 58 -2.30 -6.94 4.76
CA GLN A 58 -1.47 -8.03 5.25
C GLN A 58 -1.01 -7.79 6.70
N TYR A 59 -0.71 -6.54 7.06
CA TYR A 59 -0.30 -6.16 8.41
C TYR A 59 -1.45 -6.31 9.43
N ALA A 60 -2.67 -5.89 9.05
CA ALA A 60 -3.86 -6.02 9.90
C ALA A 60 -4.21 -7.49 10.16
N ALA A 61 -4.17 -8.35 9.13
CA ALA A 61 -4.41 -9.78 9.27
C ALA A 61 -3.44 -10.42 10.28
N ARG A 62 -2.15 -10.02 10.26
CA ARG A 62 -1.13 -10.52 11.19
C ARG A 62 -1.32 -10.03 12.63
N GLY A 63 -1.71 -8.76 12.82
CA GLY A 63 -1.94 -8.18 14.15
C GLY A 63 -3.04 -8.86 14.97
N THR A 64 -3.92 -9.66 14.33
CA THR A 64 -5.05 -10.33 14.98
C THR A 64 -4.80 -11.78 15.43
N SER A 65 -3.62 -12.39 15.16
CA SER A 65 -3.37 -13.74 15.65
C SER A 65 -1.90 -14.07 15.95
N ASN A 66 -1.68 -14.84 17.02
CA ASN A 66 -0.41 -15.56 17.27
C ASN A 66 -0.11 -16.65 16.21
N LEU A 67 -1.00 -16.79 15.21
CA LEU A 67 -1.01 -17.79 14.15
C LEU A 67 -0.86 -17.16 12.75
N GLY A 68 -0.44 -15.90 12.66
CA GLY A 68 -0.19 -15.18 11.39
C GLY A 68 0.77 -15.90 10.42
N GLN A 69 1.44 -16.96 10.87
CA GLN A 69 2.21 -17.88 10.04
C GLN A 69 1.37 -18.78 9.11
N VAL A 70 0.12 -19.13 9.45
CA VAL A 70 -0.73 -19.98 8.57
C VAL A 70 -1.20 -19.22 7.33
N PHE A 71 -1.29 -17.89 7.41
CA PHE A 71 -1.75 -16.99 6.35
C PHE A 71 -0.72 -16.74 5.22
N MET A 72 0.50 -17.28 5.35
CA MET A 72 1.61 -17.00 4.42
C MET A 72 1.40 -17.55 2.99
N GLY A 73 0.48 -18.51 2.80
CA GLY A 73 0.30 -19.16 1.50
C GLY A 73 -0.44 -18.34 0.43
N SER A 74 -1.08 -17.22 0.80
CA SER A 74 -2.00 -16.50 -0.09
C SER A 74 -1.42 -15.23 -0.73
N TYR A 75 -0.31 -14.70 -0.22
CA TYR A 75 0.31 -13.47 -0.73
C TYR A 75 1.62 -13.77 -1.45
N GLU A 76 1.80 -13.19 -2.63
CA GLU A 76 3.01 -13.38 -3.45
C GLU A 76 4.25 -12.67 -2.87
N ARG A 77 4.03 -11.63 -2.05
CA ARG A 77 5.08 -10.80 -1.45
C ARG A 77 5.02 -10.79 0.08
N THR A 78 6.20 -10.70 0.71
CA THR A 78 6.31 -10.45 2.16
C THR A 78 6.12 -8.95 2.46
N LEU A 79 5.75 -8.62 3.71
CA LEU A 79 5.71 -7.23 4.20
C LEU A 79 7.04 -6.49 4.00
N GLU A 80 8.16 -7.20 4.14
CA GLU A 80 9.49 -6.63 3.90
C GLU A 80 9.72 -6.30 2.43
N GLN A 81 9.38 -7.22 1.51
CA GLN A 81 9.48 -6.99 0.07
C GLN A 81 8.57 -5.84 -0.38
N MET A 82 7.35 -5.76 0.16
CA MET A 82 6.45 -4.65 -0.14
C MET A 82 6.94 -3.33 0.43
N ALA A 83 7.51 -3.33 1.63
CA ALA A 83 8.10 -2.12 2.20
C ALA A 83 9.28 -1.62 1.36
N GLU A 84 10.10 -2.53 0.85
CA GLU A 84 11.21 -2.17 -0.03
C GLU A 84 10.71 -1.62 -1.38
N ALA A 85 9.69 -2.26 -1.98
CA ALA A 85 9.05 -1.77 -3.20
C ALA A 85 8.48 -0.35 -2.99
N PHE A 86 7.71 -0.14 -1.91
CA PHE A 86 7.15 1.16 -1.58
C PHE A 86 8.24 2.22 -1.39
N ARG A 87 9.33 1.88 -0.69
CA ARG A 87 10.46 2.80 -0.49
C ARG A 87 11.08 3.22 -1.82
N ASN A 88 11.32 2.28 -2.72
CA ASN A 88 11.91 2.55 -4.03
C ASN A 88 11.00 3.42 -4.90
N ASP A 89 9.71 3.10 -4.95
CA ASP A 89 8.73 3.88 -5.70
C ASP A 89 8.54 5.28 -5.10
N LEU A 90 8.64 5.45 -3.77
CA LEU A 90 8.58 6.75 -3.13
C LEU A 90 9.80 7.61 -3.48
N VAL A 91 10.98 7.01 -3.58
CA VAL A 91 12.18 7.71 -4.05
C VAL A 91 11.99 8.17 -5.49
N ASN A 92 11.43 7.31 -6.36
CA ASN A 92 11.14 7.64 -7.75
C ASN A 92 10.06 8.75 -7.87
N LEU A 93 8.99 8.69 -7.08
CA LEU A 93 7.96 9.71 -7.06
C LEU A 93 8.55 11.10 -6.74
N LYS A 94 9.52 11.16 -5.82
CA LYS A 94 10.19 12.41 -5.43
C LYS A 94 11.10 12.98 -6.52
N THR A 95 11.56 12.17 -7.47
CA THR A 95 12.35 12.66 -8.63
C THR A 95 11.44 13.12 -9.77
N GLN A 96 10.29 12.48 -9.96
CA GLN A 96 9.31 12.81 -11.00
C GLN A 96 8.50 14.08 -10.68
N ALA A 97 8.11 14.26 -9.42
CA ALA A 97 7.22 15.34 -9.03
C ALA A 97 7.92 16.72 -9.07
N ASN A 98 7.26 17.73 -9.65
CA ASN A 98 7.74 19.11 -9.60
C ASN A 98 7.79 19.62 -8.15
N LYS A 99 8.98 20.04 -7.73
CA LYS A 99 9.29 20.42 -6.34
C LYS A 99 8.46 21.58 -5.83
N ASP A 100 8.11 22.58 -6.63
CA ASP A 100 7.50 23.79 -6.06
C ASP A 100 6.06 23.58 -5.59
N ASN A 101 5.29 22.73 -6.27
CA ASN A 101 3.89 22.47 -5.91
C ASN A 101 3.72 21.23 -5.02
N SER A 102 4.54 20.19 -5.20
CA SER A 102 4.30 18.88 -4.57
C SER A 102 5.08 18.66 -3.26
N GLN A 103 6.05 19.52 -2.94
CA GLN A 103 7.01 19.28 -1.85
C GLN A 103 6.37 19.09 -0.48
N ARG A 104 5.31 19.83 -0.16
CA ARG A 104 4.62 19.72 1.14
C ARG A 104 4.02 18.33 1.31
N ILE A 105 3.34 17.84 0.28
CA ILE A 105 2.67 16.54 0.25
C ILE A 105 3.71 15.42 0.32
N LEU A 106 4.77 15.50 -0.50
CA LEU A 106 5.85 14.51 -0.51
C LEU A 106 6.57 14.39 0.83
N ARG A 107 6.83 15.52 1.52
CA ARG A 107 7.39 15.51 2.88
C ARG A 107 6.44 14.85 3.88
N ALA A 108 5.13 15.09 3.75
CA ALA A 108 4.13 14.50 4.61
C ALA A 108 4.02 12.98 4.42
N ILE A 109 4.17 12.48 3.18
CA ILE A 109 4.23 11.04 2.88
C ILE A 109 5.52 10.44 3.47
N ASP A 110 6.67 11.03 3.15
CA ASP A 110 8.00 10.54 3.58
C ASP A 110 8.10 10.43 5.10
N SER A 111 7.63 11.43 5.84
CA SER A 111 7.65 11.42 7.30
C SER A 111 6.79 10.30 7.90
N LYS A 112 5.59 10.05 7.36
CA LYS A 112 4.71 8.97 7.84
C LYS A 112 5.29 7.60 7.51
N TRP A 113 5.82 7.45 6.30
CA TRP A 113 6.47 6.21 5.87
C TRP A 113 7.67 5.88 6.77
N ASN A 114 8.58 6.85 6.99
CA ASN A 114 9.75 6.67 7.86
C ASN A 114 9.36 6.23 9.29
N PHE A 115 8.21 6.69 9.79
CA PHE A 115 7.73 6.31 11.11
C PHE A 115 7.23 4.85 11.18
N MET A 116 6.62 4.34 10.11
CA MET A 116 6.04 3.00 10.08
C MET A 116 6.95 1.92 9.52
N GLU A 117 7.90 2.26 8.64
CA GLU A 117 8.66 1.30 7.85
C GLU A 117 9.31 0.23 8.73
N ARG A 118 9.92 0.63 9.85
CA ARG A 118 10.54 -0.32 10.78
C ARG A 118 9.53 -1.29 11.37
N SER A 119 8.34 -0.81 11.74
CA SER A 119 7.27 -1.67 12.28
C SER A 119 6.73 -2.63 11.23
N ILE A 120 6.70 -2.22 9.96
CA ILE A 120 6.30 -3.07 8.83
C ILE A 120 7.37 -4.13 8.55
N LYS A 121 8.66 -3.77 8.55
CA LYS A 121 9.78 -4.70 8.34
C LYS A 121 9.95 -5.68 9.52
N ASN A 122 9.74 -5.21 10.76
CA ASN A 122 9.86 -5.99 12.00
C ASN A 122 8.51 -6.50 12.52
N TYR A 123 7.58 -6.85 11.63
CA TYR A 123 6.22 -7.23 11.98
C TYR A 123 6.09 -8.44 12.93
N ASN A 124 7.16 -9.21 13.15
CA ASN A 124 7.21 -10.35 14.07
C ASN A 124 7.57 -9.99 15.52
N GLU A 125 8.08 -8.77 15.79
CA GLU A 125 8.58 -8.38 17.12
C GLU A 125 7.48 -7.73 17.99
N ASN A 126 6.84 -6.69 17.47
CA ASN A 126 5.73 -5.97 18.12
C ASN A 126 4.81 -5.41 17.04
N THR A 127 3.51 -5.69 17.12
CA THR A 127 2.54 -5.23 16.13
C THR A 127 1.87 -3.92 16.57
N VAL A 128 1.78 -2.95 15.66
CA VAL A 128 1.13 -1.65 15.88
C VAL A 128 0.05 -1.39 14.81
N PRO A 129 -0.99 -2.25 14.72
CA PRO A 129 -1.92 -2.27 13.59
C PRO A 129 -2.70 -0.96 13.42
N PHE A 130 -3.10 -0.32 14.52
CA PHE A 130 -3.78 0.98 14.47
C PHE A 130 -2.89 2.09 13.90
N LEU A 131 -1.61 2.11 14.29
CA LEU A 131 -0.66 3.08 13.75
C LEU A 131 -0.50 2.89 12.25
N VAL A 132 -0.26 1.64 11.81
CA VAL A 132 -0.09 1.33 10.39
C VAL A 132 -1.33 1.74 9.60
N ALA A 133 -2.52 1.31 10.00
CA ALA A 133 -3.76 1.66 9.30
C ALA A 133 -3.97 3.18 9.20
N SER A 134 -3.84 3.90 10.32
CA SER A 134 -4.09 5.36 10.35
C SER A 134 -3.11 6.18 9.51
N TYR A 135 -1.84 5.76 9.44
CA TYR A 135 -0.84 6.47 8.65
C TYR A 135 -0.88 6.04 7.18
N SER A 136 -1.21 4.78 6.88
CA SER A 136 -1.49 4.30 5.53
C SER A 136 -2.62 5.08 4.88
N GLU A 137 -3.76 5.23 5.56
CA GLU A 137 -4.90 6.03 5.07
C GLU A 137 -4.46 7.47 4.72
N ARG A 138 -3.73 8.12 5.64
CA ARG A 138 -3.21 9.46 5.38
C ARG A 138 -2.20 9.50 4.23
N ILE A 139 -1.39 8.47 4.04
CA ILE A 139 -0.47 8.41 2.89
C ILE A 139 -1.27 8.31 1.59
N ILE A 140 -2.28 7.43 1.53
CA ILE A 140 -3.14 7.25 0.36
C ILE A 140 -3.84 8.57 0.00
N VAL A 141 -4.44 9.26 0.98
CA VAL A 141 -5.05 10.58 0.75
C VAL A 141 -4.06 11.60 0.19
N ASN A 142 -2.80 11.61 0.67
CA ASN A 142 -1.77 12.50 0.14
C ASN A 142 -1.35 12.11 -1.29
N LEU A 143 -1.33 10.81 -1.61
CA LEU A 143 -1.05 10.31 -2.97
C LEU A 143 -2.19 10.67 -3.92
N GLU A 144 -3.44 10.58 -3.48
CA GLU A 144 -4.62 11.02 -4.25
C GLU A 144 -4.61 12.54 -4.50
N GLU A 145 -4.27 13.36 -3.49
CA GLU A 145 -4.06 14.81 -3.67
C GLU A 145 -2.99 15.06 -4.74
N LEU A 146 -1.89 14.29 -4.71
CA LEU A 146 -0.86 14.38 -5.73
C LEU A 146 -1.38 13.96 -7.12
N VAL A 147 -2.18 12.90 -7.23
CA VAL A 147 -2.80 12.50 -8.50
C VAL A 147 -3.65 13.64 -9.06
N VAL A 148 -4.54 14.24 -8.26
CA VAL A 148 -5.42 15.33 -8.70
C VAL A 148 -4.63 16.56 -9.15
N MET A 149 -3.49 16.84 -8.54
CA MET A 149 -2.62 17.97 -8.93
C MET A 149 -1.93 17.76 -10.28
N HIS A 150 -1.78 16.52 -10.72
CA HIS A 150 -1.05 16.14 -11.94
C HIS A 150 -1.93 15.45 -12.99
N ASP A 151 -3.24 15.27 -12.72
CA ASP A 151 -4.24 14.86 -13.71
C ASP A 151 -4.60 16.08 -14.59
N PHE A 152 -4.65 15.86 -15.90
CA PHE A 152 -5.01 16.85 -16.92
C PHE A 152 -6.39 16.56 -17.50
#